data_AF-A0A6A4UI87-F1
#
_entry.id   AF-A0A6A4UI87-F1
#
_cell.length_a   1.000
_cell.length_b   1.000
_cell.length_c   1.000
_cell.angle_alpha   90.00
_cell.angle_beta   90.00
_cell.angle_gamma   90.00
#
_symmetry.space_group_name_H-M   'P 1'
#
loop_
_entity.id
_entity.type
_entity.pdbx_description
1 polymer ?
#
loop_
_entity_poly.entity_id
_entity_poly.type
_entity_poly.pdbx_seq_one_letter_code
_entity_poly.pdbx_strand_id
1 'polypeptide(L)'
;MSVAAEKYGKSVIGSEMQITSFNKLGRDQFQIMLRGESDQITLIKESIRFFSLDLPAEIKEIFISYNEAPLFWIFESSLLNQIEEFMKFNFKGGAYAELHKQTKENYSRWATTKLKSEKEYYSTTTINFIERDVNKHNFFKMILKGIIFTYQSTYYNPSKALELFANTFELVNTLRLNEQTKSEIKYILKLYTGFVYLKESDNENASSAFKDALEVKPQGCTAKIYAALTEVNMGSVDLAAYYLKEVLSYDIQRLSIALKTNNVGMFNYFFKNAFIYNVFYYKDFAKAVDSIQIILNEYRPLEANLLEKCREDLEKIKKRKLDEYYDDEIIKTLAFADKIFQLYAKSKSTLLLAAYPEFKRKLNSIVDSIVFKIKDKFYKEVKESLNSFDLVIKDNLSAEKHLMEELENFKTKSKEILSNTINTVQNSFDSDAKAIEARIENLPNIDKYNPRISLANNMTYNTIIALVVFVIGGMSSYSNRFVDNTSEFNSLFAQVLVSGSKWGAISFLLGVIISLVITGVILLERFDIKSNLQKRLNLLRLEKESAIAELKEASRHKEKIMIESMTSSIQAHKKRVEETNEIRAVAEKERMNAANLKIEELTADLVKILA
;
A
#
# COMPACT_ATOMS: atom_id res chain seq x y z
N MET A 1 -35.49 -79.30 42.16
CA MET A 1 -35.96 -77.92 41.89
C MET A 1 -34.80 -76.92 41.82
N SER A 2 -33.73 -77.22 41.06
CA SER A 2 -32.51 -76.40 41.05
C SER A 2 -31.98 -76.09 39.65
N VAL A 3 -32.86 -76.00 38.64
CA VAL A 3 -32.44 -75.75 37.24
C VAL A 3 -33.21 -74.59 36.58
N ALA A 4 -34.03 -73.85 37.32
CA ALA A 4 -34.91 -72.83 36.73
C ALA A 4 -34.55 -71.36 37.04
N ALA A 5 -33.55 -71.07 37.88
CA ALA A 5 -33.36 -69.71 38.41
C ALA A 5 -32.19 -68.90 37.79
N GLU A 6 -31.37 -69.47 36.90
CA GLU A 6 -30.16 -68.79 36.40
C GLU A 6 -30.27 -68.18 34.99
N LYS A 7 -31.40 -68.28 34.30
CA LYS A 7 -31.47 -67.88 32.88
C LYS A 7 -32.28 -66.65 32.52
N TYR A 8 -33.05 -66.05 33.42
CA TYR A 8 -33.83 -64.85 33.09
C TYR A 8 -33.95 -63.93 34.31
N GLY A 9 -33.30 -62.76 34.27
CA GLY A 9 -33.67 -61.65 35.18
C GLY A 9 -32.64 -60.58 35.48
N LYS A 10 -31.32 -60.86 35.50
CA LYS A 10 -30.33 -59.89 36.03
C LYS A 10 -29.43 -59.16 35.01
N SER A 11 -29.31 -59.57 33.75
CA SER A 11 -28.48 -58.85 32.76
C SER A 11 -29.26 -57.91 31.82
N VAL A 12 -30.52 -58.25 31.51
CA VAL A 12 -31.34 -57.51 30.52
C VAL A 12 -31.85 -56.18 31.08
N ILE A 13 -32.24 -56.14 32.35
CA ILE A 13 -32.75 -54.92 33.00
C ILE A 13 -31.63 -53.86 33.14
N GLY A 14 -30.39 -54.28 33.37
CA GLY A 14 -29.23 -53.38 33.48
C GLY A 14 -28.82 -52.75 32.14
N SER A 15 -28.83 -53.53 31.06
CA SER A 15 -28.50 -53.01 29.71
C SER A 15 -29.59 -52.09 29.15
N GLU A 16 -30.87 -52.40 29.39
CA GLU A 16 -31.99 -51.52 29.03
C GLU A 16 -31.96 -50.19 29.80
N MET A 17 -31.60 -50.23 31.09
CA MET A 17 -31.42 -49.02 31.91
C MET A 17 -30.26 -48.15 31.40
N GLN A 18 -29.12 -48.76 31.02
CA GLN A 18 -27.99 -48.02 30.43
C GLN A 18 -28.35 -47.37 29.09
N ILE A 19 -29.03 -48.09 28.19
CA ILE A 19 -29.49 -47.52 26.91
C ILE A 19 -30.48 -46.37 27.15
N THR A 20 -31.36 -46.49 28.12
CA THR A 20 -32.31 -45.44 28.49
C THR A 20 -31.58 -44.19 29.01
N SER A 21 -30.61 -44.37 29.90
CA SER A 21 -29.77 -43.28 30.41
C SER A 21 -28.97 -42.61 29.30
N PHE A 22 -28.42 -43.39 28.37
CA PHE A 22 -27.67 -42.89 27.22
C PHE A 22 -28.54 -42.07 26.25
N ASN A 23 -29.75 -42.54 25.94
CA ASN A 23 -30.68 -41.78 25.10
C ASN A 23 -31.16 -40.50 25.79
N LYS A 24 -31.38 -40.56 27.11
CA LYS A 24 -31.71 -39.38 27.92
C LYS A 24 -30.56 -38.37 27.90
N LEU A 25 -29.32 -38.84 28.03
CA LEU A 25 -28.12 -38.01 27.93
C LEU A 25 -28.11 -37.21 26.62
N GLY A 26 -28.29 -37.86 25.47
CA GLY A 26 -28.31 -37.17 24.17
C GLY A 26 -29.38 -36.09 24.07
N ARG A 27 -30.60 -36.37 24.56
CA ARG A 27 -31.71 -35.41 24.60
C ARG A 27 -31.44 -34.23 25.53
N ASP A 28 -30.96 -34.49 26.74
CA ASP A 28 -30.68 -33.46 27.75
C ASP A 28 -29.48 -32.59 27.37
N GLN A 29 -28.50 -33.16 26.67
CA GLN A 29 -27.27 -32.48 26.29
C GLN A 29 -27.40 -31.68 25.01
N PHE A 30 -28.12 -32.17 24.01
CA PHE A 30 -28.17 -31.52 22.69
C PHE A 30 -29.55 -31.02 22.28
N GLN A 31 -30.61 -31.34 23.05
CA GLN A 31 -31.99 -31.00 22.73
C GLN A 31 -32.42 -31.54 21.36
N ILE A 32 -31.76 -32.61 20.90
CA ILE A 32 -32.06 -33.29 19.64
C ILE A 32 -33.21 -34.26 19.85
N MET A 33 -34.17 -34.25 18.93
CA MET A 33 -35.00 -35.41 18.70
C MET A 33 -34.09 -36.44 18.02
N LEU A 34 -33.78 -37.55 18.71
CA LEU A 34 -33.13 -38.70 18.08
C LEU A 34 -34.01 -39.09 16.89
N ARG A 35 -33.58 -38.76 15.67
CA ARG A 35 -34.33 -39.10 14.46
C ARG A 35 -34.54 -40.62 14.43
N GLY A 36 -35.74 -41.06 14.08
CA GLY A 36 -35.93 -42.42 13.55
C GLY A 36 -35.22 -42.56 12.20
N GLU A 37 -35.27 -43.76 11.59
CA GLU A 37 -34.69 -44.02 10.26
C GLU A 37 -34.91 -42.82 9.32
N SER A 38 -33.81 -42.22 8.89
CA SER A 38 -33.86 -40.97 8.14
C SER A 38 -34.44 -41.22 6.76
N ASP A 39 -35.25 -40.28 6.27
CA ASP A 39 -35.72 -40.36 4.90
C ASP A 39 -34.54 -40.16 3.95
N GLN A 40 -34.24 -41.17 3.13
CA GLN A 40 -33.09 -41.19 2.21
C GLN A 40 -33.08 -39.98 1.27
N ILE A 41 -34.26 -39.49 0.88
CA ILE A 41 -34.41 -38.27 0.07
C ILE A 41 -33.95 -37.03 0.86
N THR A 42 -34.24 -36.99 2.15
CA THR A 42 -33.80 -35.90 3.03
C THR A 42 -32.28 -35.86 3.14
N LEU A 43 -31.61 -37.01 3.27
CA LEU A 43 -30.15 -37.08 3.28
C LEU A 43 -29.51 -36.58 1.99
N ILE A 44 -30.06 -36.96 0.83
CA ILE A 44 -29.58 -36.48 -0.47
C ILE A 44 -29.72 -34.95 -0.54
N LYS A 45 -30.87 -34.40 -0.13
CA LYS A 45 -31.08 -32.94 -0.09
C LYS A 45 -30.14 -32.24 0.89
N GLU A 46 -29.86 -32.84 2.05
CA GLU A 46 -28.89 -32.33 3.01
C GLU A 46 -27.46 -32.35 2.42
N SER A 47 -27.08 -33.37 1.66
CA SER A 47 -25.78 -33.43 0.97
C SER A 47 -25.61 -32.35 -0.10
N ILE A 48 -26.64 -32.05 -0.89
CA ILE A 48 -26.59 -30.99 -1.91
C ILE A 48 -26.35 -29.64 -1.23
N ARG A 49 -27.05 -29.38 -0.13
CA ARG A 49 -26.82 -28.19 0.69
C ARG A 49 -25.39 -28.14 1.21
N PHE A 50 -24.86 -29.25 1.71
CA PHE A 50 -23.48 -29.31 2.21
C PHE A 50 -22.45 -28.98 1.14
N PHE A 51 -22.53 -29.61 -0.04
CA PHE A 51 -21.56 -29.39 -1.11
C PHE A 51 -21.71 -28.05 -1.81
N SER A 52 -22.85 -27.36 -1.63
CA SER A 52 -23.02 -25.96 -2.05
C SER A 52 -22.29 -24.96 -1.13
N LEU A 53 -21.87 -25.38 0.07
CA LEU A 53 -21.07 -24.55 0.97
C LEU A 53 -19.61 -24.59 0.51
N ASP A 54 -19.01 -23.42 0.32
CA ASP A 54 -17.58 -23.31 0.04
C ASP A 54 -16.78 -23.52 1.33
N LEU A 55 -16.48 -24.79 1.63
CA LEU A 55 -15.85 -25.22 2.89
C LEU A 55 -14.35 -25.50 2.72
N PRO A 56 -13.51 -25.07 3.67
CA PRO A 56 -12.12 -25.51 3.79
C PRO A 56 -12.02 -27.03 3.85
N ALA A 57 -10.95 -27.60 3.27
CA ALA A 57 -10.77 -29.05 3.15
C ALA A 57 -10.77 -29.77 4.52
N GLU A 58 -10.34 -29.07 5.56
CA GLU A 58 -10.28 -29.57 6.93
C GLU A 58 -11.66 -29.88 7.49
N ILE A 59 -12.69 -29.11 7.13
CA ILE A 59 -14.07 -29.28 7.61
C ILE A 59 -15.05 -29.76 6.53
N LYS A 60 -14.50 -30.19 5.39
CA LYS A 60 -15.26 -30.65 4.23
C LYS A 60 -15.46 -32.16 4.26
N GLU A 61 -16.16 -32.64 5.28
CA GLU A 61 -16.62 -34.02 5.38
C GLU A 61 -18.12 -34.07 5.64
N ILE A 62 -18.81 -34.97 4.92
CA ILE A 62 -20.17 -35.39 5.23
C ILE A 62 -20.09 -36.73 5.99
N PHE A 63 -20.87 -36.86 7.06
CA PHE A 63 -20.90 -38.11 7.81
C PHE A 63 -21.44 -39.26 6.96
N ILE A 64 -20.70 -40.38 6.91
CA ILE A 64 -21.16 -41.59 6.22
C ILE A 64 -21.68 -42.57 7.28
N SER A 65 -23.01 -42.61 7.43
CA SER A 65 -23.70 -43.56 8.31
C SER A 65 -23.52 -44.99 7.80
N TYR A 66 -23.17 -45.94 8.67
CA TYR A 66 -22.87 -47.33 8.31
C TYR A 66 -24.05 -47.98 7.58
N ASN A 67 -25.29 -47.76 8.05
CA ASN A 67 -26.49 -48.35 7.45
C ASN A 67 -26.88 -47.70 6.12
N GLU A 68 -26.45 -46.45 5.91
CA GLU A 68 -26.83 -45.62 4.75
C GLU A 68 -25.64 -45.37 3.83
N ALA A 69 -24.49 -46.01 4.07
CA ALA A 69 -23.25 -45.80 3.35
C ALA A 69 -23.43 -45.90 1.82
N PRO A 70 -24.22 -46.85 1.27
CA PRO A 70 -24.47 -46.90 -0.17
C PRO A 70 -24.94 -45.59 -0.82
N LEU A 71 -25.64 -44.73 -0.07
CA LEU A 71 -26.12 -43.43 -0.54
C LEU A 71 -25.00 -42.42 -0.82
N PHE A 72 -23.83 -42.57 -0.19
CA PHE A 72 -22.72 -41.63 -0.42
C PHE A 72 -22.34 -41.51 -1.90
N TRP A 73 -22.39 -42.62 -2.62
CA TRP A 73 -22.00 -42.72 -4.03
C TRP A 73 -23.03 -42.20 -5.03
N ILE A 74 -24.17 -41.70 -4.53
CA ILE A 74 -25.19 -41.01 -5.35
C ILE A 74 -25.31 -39.52 -5.02
N PHE A 75 -24.54 -39.01 -4.06
CA PHE A 75 -24.53 -37.59 -3.74
C PHE A 75 -23.92 -36.75 -4.87
N GLU A 76 -24.33 -35.50 -4.98
CA GLU A 76 -23.74 -34.55 -5.93
C GLU A 76 -22.49 -33.89 -5.32
N SER A 77 -21.44 -34.67 -5.10
CA SER A 77 -20.19 -34.20 -4.48
C SER A 77 -19.13 -33.82 -5.51
N SER A 78 -18.21 -32.92 -5.13
CA SER A 78 -17.07 -32.55 -5.97
C SER A 78 -16.17 -33.76 -6.29
N LEU A 79 -16.05 -34.71 -5.35
CA LEU A 79 -15.32 -35.95 -5.55
C LEU A 79 -15.95 -36.79 -6.66
N LEU A 80 -17.27 -36.98 -6.63
CA LEU A 80 -17.98 -37.79 -7.62
C LEU A 80 -17.97 -37.14 -9.01
N ASN A 81 -18.01 -35.81 -9.07
CA ASN A 81 -17.82 -35.09 -10.34
C ASN A 81 -16.42 -35.31 -10.93
N GLN A 82 -15.37 -35.23 -10.12
CA GLN A 82 -14.00 -35.49 -10.56
C GLN A 82 -13.80 -36.95 -11.02
N ILE A 83 -14.41 -37.90 -10.30
CA ILE A 83 -14.42 -39.32 -10.72
C ILE A 83 -15.13 -39.44 -12.06
N GLU A 84 -16.32 -38.85 -12.21
CA GLU A 84 -17.10 -38.93 -13.45
C GLU A 84 -16.37 -38.32 -14.66
N GLU A 85 -15.72 -37.17 -14.49
CA GLU A 85 -14.89 -36.55 -15.52
C GLU A 85 -13.70 -37.44 -15.90
N PHE A 86 -13.03 -38.03 -14.90
CA PHE A 86 -11.97 -39.00 -15.13
C PHE A 86 -12.47 -40.21 -15.92
N MET A 87 -13.65 -40.75 -15.57
CA MET A 87 -14.23 -41.90 -16.28
C MET A 87 -14.53 -41.55 -17.74
N LYS A 88 -15.18 -40.40 -17.98
CA LYS A 88 -15.52 -39.93 -19.33
C LYS A 88 -14.29 -39.68 -20.21
N PHE A 89 -13.21 -39.16 -19.62
CA PHE A 89 -11.99 -38.85 -20.36
C PHE A 89 -11.21 -40.11 -20.75
N ASN A 90 -11.09 -41.07 -19.84
CA ASN A 90 -10.22 -42.25 -20.01
C ASN A 90 -10.93 -43.45 -20.65
N PHE A 91 -12.26 -43.53 -20.58
CA PHE A 91 -13.03 -44.64 -21.12
C PHE A 91 -13.97 -44.13 -22.22
N LYS A 92 -13.46 -44.13 -23.46
CA LYS A 92 -14.16 -43.59 -24.64
C LYS A 92 -14.93 -44.69 -25.38
N GLY A 93 -16.16 -44.38 -25.80
CA GLY A 93 -17.00 -45.24 -26.66
C GLY A 93 -18.48 -45.22 -26.27
N GLY A 94 -19.38 -45.21 -27.26
CA GLY A 94 -20.83 -45.13 -27.02
C GLY A 94 -21.38 -46.29 -26.18
N ALA A 95 -20.88 -47.51 -26.39
CA ALA A 95 -21.26 -48.68 -25.61
C ALA A 95 -20.82 -48.59 -24.13
N TYR A 96 -19.64 -48.03 -23.86
CA TYR A 96 -19.16 -47.82 -22.49
C TYR A 96 -19.98 -46.74 -21.77
N ALA A 97 -20.23 -45.61 -22.44
CA ALA A 97 -20.97 -44.50 -21.87
C ALA A 97 -22.40 -44.92 -21.47
N GLU A 98 -23.08 -45.68 -22.33
CA GLU A 98 -24.42 -46.21 -22.05
C GLU A 98 -24.39 -47.22 -20.90
N LEU A 99 -23.42 -48.16 -20.89
CA LEU A 99 -23.30 -49.15 -19.81
C LEU A 99 -22.99 -48.50 -18.45
N HIS A 100 -22.10 -47.50 -18.42
CA HIS A 100 -21.76 -46.74 -17.20
C HIS A 100 -22.98 -45.98 -16.67
N LYS A 101 -23.73 -45.32 -17.56
CA LYS A 101 -24.98 -44.63 -17.20
C LYS A 101 -26.00 -45.61 -16.61
N GLN A 102 -26.24 -46.74 -17.28
CA GLN A 102 -27.17 -47.77 -16.79
C GLN A 102 -26.73 -48.37 -15.45
N THR A 103 -25.43 -48.60 -15.24
CA THR A 103 -24.90 -49.06 -13.94
C THR A 103 -25.22 -48.06 -12.83
N LYS A 104 -24.97 -46.75 -13.06
CA LYS A 104 -25.26 -45.71 -12.06
C LYS A 104 -26.74 -45.55 -11.78
N GLU A 105 -27.59 -45.57 -12.80
CA GLU A 105 -29.04 -45.46 -12.63
C GLU A 105 -29.60 -46.62 -11.82
N ASN A 106 -29.19 -47.86 -12.11
CA ASN A 106 -29.66 -49.03 -11.36
C ASN A 106 -29.08 -49.07 -9.95
N TYR A 107 -27.81 -48.71 -9.76
CA TYR A 107 -27.22 -48.57 -8.42
C TYR A 107 -27.96 -47.53 -7.59
N SER A 108 -28.31 -46.38 -8.18
CA SER A 108 -29.05 -45.32 -7.50
C SER A 108 -30.44 -45.78 -7.07
N ARG A 109 -31.17 -46.49 -7.95
CA ARG A 109 -32.46 -47.10 -7.60
C ARG A 109 -32.32 -48.17 -6.51
N TRP A 110 -31.27 -48.98 -6.54
CA TRP A 110 -30.99 -49.96 -5.49
C TRP A 110 -30.73 -49.29 -4.13
N ALA A 111 -29.93 -48.23 -4.11
CA ALA A 111 -29.57 -47.53 -2.87
C ALA A 111 -30.79 -46.80 -2.24
N THR A 112 -31.75 -46.36 -3.06
CA THR A 112 -32.89 -45.52 -2.64
C THR A 112 -34.24 -46.24 -2.51
N THR A 113 -34.39 -47.45 -3.05
CA THR A 113 -35.64 -48.21 -2.85
C THR A 113 -35.69 -48.82 -1.45
N LYS A 114 -36.88 -48.84 -0.85
CA LYS A 114 -37.15 -49.52 0.43
C LYS A 114 -37.70 -50.94 0.23
N LEU A 115 -38.22 -51.25 -0.98
CA LEU A 115 -38.83 -52.54 -1.27
C LEU A 115 -37.76 -53.61 -1.50
N LYS A 116 -37.84 -54.71 -0.76
CA LYS A 116 -36.85 -55.80 -0.82
C LYS A 116 -36.74 -56.42 -2.22
N SER A 117 -37.87 -56.68 -2.88
CA SER A 117 -37.91 -57.24 -4.24
C SER A 117 -37.26 -56.32 -5.27
N GLU A 118 -37.50 -55.02 -5.17
CA GLU A 118 -36.84 -54.03 -6.04
C GLU A 118 -35.34 -53.91 -5.75
N LYS A 119 -34.93 -53.97 -4.47
CA LYS A 119 -33.50 -54.02 -4.13
C LYS A 119 -32.81 -55.22 -4.77
N GLU A 120 -33.42 -56.40 -4.71
CA GLU A 120 -32.87 -57.60 -5.34
C GLU A 120 -32.79 -57.47 -6.86
N TYR A 121 -33.83 -56.93 -7.50
CA TYR A 121 -33.84 -56.68 -8.95
C TYR A 121 -32.74 -55.70 -9.38
N TYR A 122 -32.65 -54.53 -8.74
CA TYR A 122 -31.69 -53.49 -9.12
C TYR A 122 -30.25 -53.88 -8.79
N SER A 123 -29.99 -54.58 -7.68
CA SER A 123 -28.65 -55.10 -7.36
C SER A 123 -28.20 -56.14 -8.38
N THR A 124 -29.06 -57.11 -8.74
CA THR A 124 -28.77 -58.13 -9.76
C THR A 124 -28.45 -57.47 -11.11
N THR A 125 -29.27 -56.51 -11.52
CA THR A 125 -29.09 -55.77 -12.77
C THR A 125 -27.77 -54.98 -12.76
N THR A 126 -27.44 -54.34 -11.64
CA THR A 126 -26.18 -53.59 -11.47
C THR A 126 -24.97 -54.52 -11.57
N ILE A 127 -24.98 -55.67 -10.90
CA ILE A 127 -23.90 -56.67 -10.97
C ILE A 127 -23.72 -57.18 -12.40
N ASN A 128 -24.81 -57.52 -13.09
CA ASN A 128 -24.77 -58.00 -14.47
C ASN A 128 -24.18 -56.94 -15.42
N PHE A 129 -24.50 -55.66 -15.23
CA PHE A 129 -23.89 -54.58 -16.02
C PHE A 129 -22.41 -54.37 -15.70
N ILE A 130 -22.01 -54.51 -14.44
CA ILE A 130 -20.59 -54.43 -14.07
C ILE A 130 -19.80 -55.59 -14.67
N GLU A 131 -20.34 -56.80 -14.69
CA GLU A 131 -19.67 -57.99 -15.23
C GLU A 131 -19.59 -58.01 -16.76
N ARG A 132 -20.50 -57.31 -17.44
CA ARG A 132 -20.44 -57.07 -18.89
C ARG A 132 -19.38 -56.03 -19.29
N ASP A 133 -18.88 -55.22 -18.34
CA ASP A 133 -17.81 -54.28 -18.64
C ASP A 133 -16.47 -55.02 -18.77
N VAL A 134 -15.89 -54.97 -19.95
CA VAL A 134 -14.57 -55.54 -20.23
C VAL A 134 -13.42 -54.74 -19.62
N ASN A 135 -13.68 -53.51 -19.15
CA ASN A 135 -12.62 -52.64 -18.66
C ASN A 135 -12.24 -52.89 -17.20
N LYS A 136 -11.15 -53.65 -17.02
CA LYS A 136 -10.60 -54.00 -15.70
C LYS A 136 -10.03 -52.82 -14.90
N HIS A 137 -9.77 -51.67 -15.53
CA HIS A 137 -9.26 -50.47 -14.85
C HIS A 137 -10.37 -49.54 -14.35
N ASN A 138 -11.62 -49.95 -14.46
CA ASN A 138 -12.75 -49.18 -13.95
C ASN A 138 -12.91 -49.35 -12.42
N PHE A 139 -12.09 -48.60 -11.68
CA PHE A 139 -12.09 -48.63 -10.21
C PHE A 139 -13.47 -48.30 -9.61
N PHE A 140 -14.22 -47.39 -10.24
CA PHE A 140 -15.55 -46.98 -9.75
C PHE A 140 -16.54 -48.15 -9.73
N LYS A 141 -16.54 -49.01 -10.75
CA LYS A 141 -17.40 -50.21 -10.76
C LYS A 141 -17.00 -51.23 -9.70
N MET A 142 -15.70 -51.37 -9.42
CA MET A 142 -15.21 -52.25 -8.35
C MET A 142 -15.72 -51.79 -6.99
N ILE A 143 -15.74 -50.47 -6.73
CA ILE A 143 -16.32 -49.87 -5.54
C ILE A 143 -17.81 -50.23 -5.43
N LEU A 144 -18.63 -49.91 -6.44
CA LEU A 144 -20.07 -50.18 -6.40
C LEU A 144 -20.37 -51.66 -6.18
N LYS A 145 -19.60 -52.54 -6.83
CA LYS A 145 -19.70 -54.00 -6.69
C LYS A 145 -19.36 -54.45 -5.27
N GLY A 146 -18.27 -53.93 -4.69
CA GLY A 146 -17.86 -54.21 -3.32
C GLY A 146 -18.96 -53.82 -2.32
N ILE A 147 -19.58 -52.66 -2.51
CA ILE A 147 -20.66 -52.17 -1.66
C ILE A 147 -21.89 -53.08 -1.73
N ILE A 148 -22.27 -53.56 -2.92
CA ILE A 148 -23.36 -54.53 -3.05
C ILE A 148 -23.02 -55.83 -2.30
N PHE A 149 -21.79 -56.35 -2.45
CA PHE A 149 -21.34 -57.54 -1.71
C PHE A 149 -21.33 -57.33 -0.19
N THR A 150 -21.15 -56.08 0.28
CA THR A 150 -21.27 -55.74 1.71
C THR A 150 -22.72 -55.63 2.17
N TYR A 151 -23.59 -54.92 1.45
CA TYR A 151 -24.88 -54.48 1.98
C TYR A 151 -26.09 -55.31 1.51
N GLN A 152 -26.06 -55.88 0.32
CA GLN A 152 -27.19 -56.61 -0.25
C GLN A 152 -27.19 -58.06 0.23
N SER A 153 -28.27 -58.49 0.91
CA SER A 153 -28.36 -59.83 1.50
C SER A 153 -28.21 -60.98 0.49
N THR A 154 -28.76 -60.83 -0.72
CA THR A 154 -28.68 -61.87 -1.77
C THR A 154 -27.28 -62.05 -2.34
N TYR A 155 -26.45 -61.02 -2.24
CA TYR A 155 -25.07 -61.02 -2.70
C TYR A 155 -24.11 -60.90 -1.52
N TYR A 156 -24.50 -61.19 -0.29
CA TYR A 156 -23.60 -60.94 0.84
C TYR A 156 -22.34 -61.81 0.73
N ASN A 157 -21.17 -61.19 0.55
CA ASN A 157 -19.88 -61.87 0.47
C ASN A 157 -18.75 -60.95 0.96
N PRO A 158 -18.43 -61.00 2.27
CA PRO A 158 -17.47 -60.09 2.89
C PRO A 158 -16.05 -60.27 2.33
N SER A 159 -15.58 -61.50 2.11
CA SER A 159 -14.25 -61.76 1.56
C SER A 159 -14.07 -61.15 0.17
N LYS A 160 -15.08 -61.28 -0.70
CA LYS A 160 -15.05 -60.69 -2.04
C LYS A 160 -15.16 -59.16 -2.01
N ALA A 161 -15.91 -58.60 -1.06
CA ALA A 161 -15.96 -57.16 -0.86
C ALA A 161 -14.58 -56.61 -0.46
N LEU A 162 -13.91 -57.25 0.51
CA LEU A 162 -12.56 -56.89 0.94
C LEU A 162 -11.54 -56.98 -0.20
N GLU A 163 -11.58 -58.05 -0.99
CA GLU A 163 -10.73 -58.22 -2.17
C GLU A 163 -10.94 -57.08 -3.17
N LEU A 164 -12.19 -56.72 -3.46
CA LEU A 164 -12.51 -55.62 -4.37
C LEU A 164 -12.00 -54.27 -3.84
N PHE A 165 -12.18 -53.99 -2.55
CA PHE A 165 -11.69 -52.73 -1.96
C PHE A 165 -10.17 -52.67 -1.93
N ALA A 166 -9.48 -53.75 -1.59
CA ALA A 166 -8.01 -53.83 -1.63
C ALA A 166 -7.46 -53.65 -3.06
N ASN A 167 -8.02 -54.36 -4.03
CA ASN A 167 -7.63 -54.21 -5.44
C ASN A 167 -7.90 -52.79 -5.96
N THR A 168 -9.01 -52.17 -5.54
CA THR A 168 -9.33 -50.78 -5.90
C THR A 168 -8.32 -49.81 -5.27
N PHE A 169 -7.94 -50.02 -4.02
CA PHE A 169 -6.96 -49.20 -3.32
C PHE A 169 -5.62 -49.16 -4.07
N GLU A 170 -5.13 -50.34 -4.49
CA GLU A 170 -3.90 -50.45 -5.30
C GLU A 170 -4.07 -49.83 -6.68
N LEU A 171 -5.22 -50.05 -7.34
CA LEU A 171 -5.50 -49.46 -8.64
C LEU A 171 -5.44 -47.93 -8.58
N VAL A 172 -6.03 -47.30 -7.56
CA VAL A 172 -6.05 -45.83 -7.39
C VAL A 172 -4.64 -45.23 -7.31
N ASN A 173 -3.65 -45.96 -6.78
CA ASN A 173 -2.24 -45.52 -6.77
C ASN A 173 -1.69 -45.29 -8.18
N THR A 174 -2.15 -46.07 -9.15
CA THR A 174 -1.67 -46.06 -10.54
C THR A 174 -2.42 -45.08 -11.45
N LEU A 175 -3.57 -44.56 -11.00
CA LEU A 175 -4.40 -43.67 -11.81
C LEU A 175 -3.84 -42.25 -11.89
N ARG A 176 -4.10 -41.58 -13.02
CA ARG A 176 -3.76 -40.16 -13.24
C ARG A 176 -4.83 -39.23 -12.65
N LEU A 177 -5.16 -39.43 -11.38
CA LEU A 177 -5.98 -38.52 -10.57
C LEU A 177 -5.06 -37.57 -9.78
N ASN A 178 -5.57 -36.39 -9.38
CA ASN A 178 -4.83 -35.53 -8.48
C ASN A 178 -4.71 -36.19 -7.09
N GLU A 179 -3.67 -35.84 -6.33
CA GLU A 179 -3.36 -36.50 -5.06
C GLU A 179 -4.45 -36.30 -3.99
N GLN A 180 -5.15 -35.15 -4.00
CA GLN A 180 -6.26 -34.90 -3.09
C GLN A 180 -7.42 -35.87 -3.36
N THR A 181 -7.82 -36.05 -4.61
CA THR A 181 -8.85 -37.01 -5.04
C THR A 181 -8.44 -38.43 -4.68
N LYS A 182 -7.18 -38.82 -4.92
CA LYS A 182 -6.67 -40.15 -4.54
C LYS A 182 -6.77 -40.36 -3.03
N SER A 183 -6.35 -39.38 -2.23
CA SER A 183 -6.41 -39.44 -0.77
C SER A 183 -7.86 -39.61 -0.28
N GLU A 184 -8.80 -38.83 -0.80
CA GLU A 184 -10.23 -38.96 -0.46
C GLU A 184 -10.80 -40.33 -0.84
N ILE A 185 -10.47 -40.86 -2.03
CA ILE A 185 -10.92 -42.21 -2.42
C ILE A 185 -10.33 -43.27 -1.49
N LYS A 186 -9.04 -43.17 -1.15
CA LYS A 186 -8.37 -44.10 -0.22
C LYS A 186 -8.99 -44.06 1.17
N TYR A 187 -9.27 -42.86 1.68
CA TYR A 187 -9.97 -42.66 2.95
C TYR A 187 -11.32 -43.40 2.95
N ILE A 188 -12.13 -43.18 1.91
CA ILE A 188 -13.44 -43.81 1.78
C ILE A 188 -13.29 -45.33 1.63
N LEU A 189 -12.35 -45.84 0.84
CA LEU A 189 -12.11 -47.29 0.72
C LEU A 189 -11.78 -47.93 2.07
N LYS A 190 -10.93 -47.29 2.89
CA LYS A 190 -10.61 -47.77 4.24
C LYS A 190 -11.82 -47.73 5.18
N LEU A 191 -12.66 -46.69 5.09
CA LEU A 191 -13.95 -46.66 5.81
C LEU A 191 -14.84 -47.86 5.43
N TYR A 192 -14.99 -48.14 4.14
CA TYR A 192 -15.82 -49.25 3.66
C TYR A 192 -15.25 -50.60 4.05
N THR A 193 -13.92 -50.79 4.03
CA THR A 193 -13.26 -51.96 4.61
C THR A 193 -13.64 -52.13 6.08
N GLY A 194 -13.58 -51.06 6.88
CA GLY A 194 -14.03 -51.08 8.27
C GLY A 194 -15.52 -51.43 8.42
N PHE A 195 -16.38 -50.96 7.51
CA PHE A 195 -17.79 -51.35 7.47
C PHE A 195 -18.01 -52.82 7.16
N VAL A 196 -17.20 -53.46 6.31
CA VAL A 196 -17.27 -54.91 6.09
C VAL A 196 -16.98 -55.65 7.39
N TYR A 197 -15.89 -55.31 8.09
CA TYR A 197 -15.53 -55.94 9.35
C TYR A 197 -16.55 -55.69 10.46
N LEU A 198 -17.10 -54.48 10.56
CA LEU A 198 -18.21 -54.18 11.47
C LEU A 198 -19.42 -55.08 11.19
N LYS A 199 -19.73 -55.35 9.92
CA LYS A 199 -20.85 -56.22 9.55
C LYS A 199 -20.63 -57.67 9.96
N GLU A 200 -19.38 -58.14 9.90
CA GLU A 200 -18.94 -59.45 10.39
C GLU A 200 -18.79 -59.49 11.93
N SER A 201 -19.06 -58.39 12.63
CA SER A 201 -18.83 -58.23 14.08
C SER A 201 -17.36 -58.41 14.51
N ASP A 202 -16.42 -58.22 13.59
CA ASP A 202 -14.97 -58.27 13.82
C ASP A 202 -14.45 -56.89 14.21
N ASN A 203 -14.55 -56.56 15.50
CA ASN A 203 -14.21 -55.23 16.00
C ASN A 203 -12.70 -54.91 15.93
N GLU A 204 -11.82 -55.92 15.98
CA GLU A 204 -10.37 -55.72 15.94
C GLU A 204 -9.93 -55.26 14.55
N ASN A 205 -10.32 -56.01 13.50
CA ASN A 205 -10.00 -55.64 12.13
C ASN A 205 -10.75 -54.39 11.68
N ALA A 206 -11.98 -54.17 12.19
CA ALA A 206 -12.70 -52.92 11.96
C ALA A 206 -11.96 -51.71 12.55
N SER A 207 -11.50 -51.80 13.82
CA SER A 207 -10.71 -50.74 14.47
C SER A 207 -9.44 -50.43 13.67
N SER A 208 -8.70 -51.46 13.25
CA SER A 208 -7.50 -51.29 12.40
C SER A 208 -7.83 -50.55 11.10
N ALA A 209 -8.90 -50.94 10.41
CA ALA A 209 -9.30 -50.29 9.15
C ALA A 209 -9.71 -48.82 9.35
N PHE A 210 -10.38 -48.48 10.45
CA PHE A 210 -10.69 -47.08 10.76
C PHE A 210 -9.46 -46.27 11.16
N LYS A 211 -8.49 -46.87 11.87
CA LYS A 211 -7.20 -46.23 12.17
C LYS A 211 -6.40 -45.98 10.89
N ASP A 212 -6.33 -46.94 9.98
CA ASP A 212 -5.74 -46.74 8.65
C ASP A 212 -6.42 -45.61 7.88
N ALA A 213 -7.75 -45.46 8.00
CA ALA A 213 -8.47 -44.34 7.40
C ALA A 213 -8.02 -43.00 8.02
N LEU A 214 -7.78 -42.95 9.33
CA LEU A 214 -7.26 -41.76 10.01
C LEU A 214 -5.81 -41.44 9.65
N GLU A 215 -4.99 -42.42 9.30
CA GLU A 215 -3.65 -42.16 8.75
C GLU A 215 -3.71 -41.44 7.39
N VAL A 216 -4.71 -41.77 6.57
CA VAL A 216 -4.95 -41.10 5.28
C VAL A 216 -5.57 -39.71 5.48
N LYS A 217 -6.54 -39.57 6.39
CA LYS A 217 -7.23 -38.32 6.70
C LYS A 217 -7.41 -38.16 8.22
N PRO A 218 -6.44 -37.53 8.91
CA PRO A 218 -6.45 -37.41 10.38
C PRO A 218 -7.65 -36.66 10.96
N GLN A 219 -8.24 -35.75 10.19
CA GLN A 219 -9.45 -35.00 10.54
C GLN A 219 -10.76 -35.75 10.23
N GLY A 220 -10.69 -37.00 9.76
CA GLY A 220 -11.81 -37.81 9.30
C GLY A 220 -12.79 -38.20 10.42
N CYS A 221 -13.83 -37.41 10.67
CA CYS A 221 -14.73 -37.62 11.82
C CYS A 221 -15.61 -38.86 11.69
N THR A 222 -15.96 -39.29 10.47
CA THR A 222 -16.66 -40.56 10.26
C THR A 222 -15.82 -41.71 10.81
N ALA A 223 -14.53 -41.77 10.43
CA ALA A 223 -13.60 -42.78 10.91
C ALA A 223 -13.40 -42.71 12.43
N LYS A 224 -13.29 -41.52 13.02
CA LYS A 224 -13.18 -41.36 14.48
C LYS A 224 -14.39 -41.91 15.24
N ILE A 225 -15.60 -41.67 14.74
CA ILE A 225 -16.82 -42.21 15.37
C ILE A 225 -16.83 -43.73 15.33
N TYR A 226 -16.52 -44.35 14.19
CA TYR A 226 -16.53 -45.81 14.12
C TYR A 226 -15.34 -46.46 14.81
N ALA A 227 -14.17 -45.83 14.81
CA ALA A 227 -13.05 -46.23 15.66
C ALA A 227 -13.50 -46.23 17.13
N ALA A 228 -14.10 -45.13 17.61
CA ALA A 228 -14.64 -45.06 18.96
C ALA A 228 -15.67 -46.18 19.24
N LEU A 229 -16.58 -46.45 18.31
CA LEU A 229 -17.56 -47.52 18.43
C LEU A 229 -16.89 -48.89 18.60
N THR A 230 -15.89 -49.21 17.77
CA THR A 230 -15.13 -50.47 17.87
C THR A 230 -14.35 -50.56 19.17
N GLU A 231 -13.71 -49.48 19.62
CA GLU A 231 -12.98 -49.45 20.90
C GLU A 231 -13.92 -49.66 22.10
N VAL A 232 -15.13 -49.07 22.09
CA VAL A 232 -16.15 -49.35 23.10
C VAL A 232 -16.55 -50.83 23.10
N ASN A 233 -16.71 -51.42 21.92
CA ASN A 233 -17.06 -52.84 21.80
C ASN A 233 -15.93 -53.77 22.26
N MET A 234 -14.67 -53.34 22.17
CA MET A 234 -13.50 -54.05 22.71
C MET A 234 -13.24 -53.76 24.20
N GLY A 235 -13.99 -52.84 24.82
CA GLY A 235 -13.82 -52.45 26.23
C GLY A 235 -12.80 -51.35 26.48
N SER A 236 -12.19 -50.78 25.44
CA SER A 236 -11.20 -49.71 25.49
C SER A 236 -11.85 -48.33 25.55
N VAL A 237 -12.59 -48.06 26.62
CA VAL A 237 -13.42 -46.85 26.76
C VAL A 237 -12.61 -45.54 26.74
N ASP A 238 -11.38 -45.53 27.24
CA ASP A 238 -10.53 -44.34 27.25
C ASP A 238 -10.13 -43.89 25.83
N LEU A 239 -9.82 -44.85 24.95
CA LEU A 239 -9.52 -44.56 23.54
C LEU A 239 -10.77 -44.07 22.80
N ALA A 240 -11.93 -44.67 23.08
CA ALA A 240 -13.18 -44.18 22.54
C ALA A 240 -13.45 -42.73 22.98
N ALA A 241 -13.23 -42.43 24.26
CA ALA A 241 -13.38 -41.09 24.82
C ALA A 241 -12.48 -40.06 24.11
N TYR A 242 -11.23 -40.41 23.83
CA TYR A 242 -10.30 -39.58 23.05
C TYR A 242 -10.87 -39.21 21.67
N TYR A 243 -11.29 -40.20 20.89
CA TYR A 243 -11.86 -39.96 19.55
C TYR A 243 -13.14 -39.12 19.59
N LEU A 244 -14.01 -39.36 20.57
CA LEU A 244 -15.24 -38.58 20.74
C LEU A 244 -14.97 -37.11 21.10
N LYS A 245 -13.93 -36.84 21.88
CA LYS A 245 -13.49 -35.47 22.19
C LYS A 245 -12.98 -34.74 20.95
N GLU A 246 -12.24 -35.44 20.08
CA GLU A 246 -11.83 -34.87 18.79
C GLU A 246 -13.03 -34.56 17.88
N VAL A 247 -14.03 -35.45 17.82
CA VAL A 247 -15.27 -35.22 17.06
C VAL A 247 -16.04 -34.01 17.57
N LEU A 248 -16.17 -33.86 18.90
CA LEU A 248 -16.82 -32.69 19.49
C LEU A 248 -16.05 -31.40 19.16
N SER A 249 -14.72 -31.44 19.25
CA SER A 249 -13.85 -30.29 18.92
C SER A 249 -14.01 -29.87 17.45
N TYR A 250 -14.14 -30.85 16.55
CA TYR A 250 -14.40 -30.61 15.13
C TYR A 250 -15.75 -29.91 14.88
N ASP A 251 -16.83 -30.37 15.54
CA ASP A 251 -18.13 -29.71 15.42
C ASP A 251 -18.12 -28.27 15.97
N ILE A 252 -17.39 -28.02 17.07
CA ILE A 252 -17.18 -26.67 17.62
C ILE A 252 -16.43 -25.79 16.60
N GLN A 253 -15.39 -26.33 15.97
CA GLN A 253 -14.62 -25.62 14.94
C GLN A 253 -15.50 -25.24 13.73
N ARG A 254 -16.38 -26.15 13.29
CA ARG A 254 -17.36 -25.88 12.23
C ARG A 254 -18.26 -24.70 12.58
N LEU A 255 -18.81 -24.67 13.80
CA LEU A 255 -19.62 -23.54 14.26
C LEU A 255 -18.81 -22.23 14.34
N SER A 256 -17.56 -22.28 14.82
CA SER A 256 -16.66 -21.11 14.84
C SER A 256 -16.46 -20.52 13.45
N ILE A 257 -16.25 -21.36 12.43
CA ILE A 257 -16.06 -20.89 11.04
C ILE A 257 -17.34 -20.22 10.52
N ALA A 258 -18.51 -20.78 10.80
CA ALA A 258 -19.77 -20.17 10.42
C ALA A 258 -20.03 -18.82 11.12
N LEU A 259 -19.64 -18.69 12.40
CA LEU A 259 -19.68 -17.44 13.16
C LEU A 259 -18.73 -16.38 12.57
N LYS A 260 -17.51 -16.77 12.22
CA LYS A 260 -16.51 -15.87 11.61
C LYS A 260 -16.96 -15.34 10.26
N THR A 261 -17.54 -16.20 9.42
CA THR A 261 -18.00 -15.87 8.06
C THR A 261 -19.38 -15.22 7.97
N ASN A 262 -20.05 -14.96 9.10
CA ASN A 262 -21.40 -14.40 9.13
C ASN A 262 -22.44 -15.22 8.32
N ASN A 263 -22.26 -16.53 8.22
CA ASN A 263 -23.10 -17.39 7.37
C ASN A 263 -24.14 -18.16 8.19
N VAL A 264 -25.37 -17.62 8.25
CA VAL A 264 -26.49 -18.24 8.99
C VAL A 264 -26.83 -19.63 8.45
N GLY A 265 -26.80 -19.81 7.12
CA GLY A 265 -27.12 -21.09 6.48
C GLY A 265 -26.12 -22.18 6.88
N MET A 266 -24.83 -21.84 6.82
CA MET A 266 -23.74 -22.71 7.25
C MET A 266 -23.84 -23.06 8.74
N PHE A 267 -24.09 -22.06 9.60
CA PHE A 267 -24.23 -22.28 11.05
C PHE A 267 -25.39 -23.24 11.35
N ASN A 268 -26.56 -22.97 10.77
CA ASN A 268 -27.74 -23.80 10.94
C ASN A 268 -27.52 -25.22 10.43
N TYR A 269 -26.81 -25.38 9.31
CA TYR A 269 -26.50 -26.69 8.76
C TYR A 269 -25.57 -27.48 9.70
N PHE A 270 -24.46 -26.86 10.16
CA PHE A 270 -23.50 -27.49 11.06
C PHE A 270 -24.10 -27.84 12.41
N PHE A 271 -24.90 -26.95 12.99
CA PHE A 271 -25.56 -27.24 14.25
C PHE A 271 -26.55 -28.39 14.12
N LYS A 272 -27.36 -28.45 13.04
CA LYS A 272 -28.33 -29.53 12.84
C LYS A 272 -27.70 -30.88 12.48
N ASN A 273 -26.53 -30.86 11.83
CA ASN A 273 -25.83 -32.03 11.32
C ASN A 273 -24.44 -32.17 11.97
N ALA A 274 -24.39 -31.98 13.28
CA ALA A 274 -23.18 -32.20 14.07
C ALA A 274 -22.85 -33.71 14.07
N PHE A 275 -21.57 -34.04 13.90
CA PHE A 275 -21.09 -35.41 13.89
C PHE A 275 -21.35 -36.12 15.23
N ILE A 276 -21.18 -35.40 16.34
CA ILE A 276 -21.38 -35.94 17.69
C ILE A 276 -22.80 -36.48 17.93
N TYR A 277 -23.80 -35.99 17.18
CA TYR A 277 -25.18 -36.50 17.29
C TYR A 277 -25.28 -37.95 16.85
N ASN A 278 -24.41 -38.39 15.94
CA ASN A 278 -24.45 -39.75 15.42
C ASN A 278 -24.04 -40.81 16.45
N VAL A 279 -23.31 -40.42 17.49
CA VAL A 279 -22.98 -41.29 18.63
C VAL A 279 -24.25 -41.85 19.26
N PHE A 280 -25.30 -41.03 19.39
CA PHE A 280 -26.56 -41.44 20.02
C PHE A 280 -27.46 -42.31 19.14
N TYR A 281 -27.09 -42.55 17.87
CA TYR A 281 -27.79 -43.51 17.01
C TYR A 281 -27.28 -44.95 17.17
N TYR A 282 -26.05 -45.15 17.66
CA TYR A 282 -25.49 -46.48 17.88
C TYR A 282 -25.60 -46.88 19.35
N LYS A 283 -26.51 -47.83 19.63
CA LYS A 283 -26.83 -48.28 21.00
C LYS A 283 -25.63 -48.82 21.78
N ASP A 284 -24.61 -49.34 21.08
CA ASP A 284 -23.40 -49.89 21.71
C ASP A 284 -22.59 -48.83 22.48
N PHE A 285 -22.70 -47.54 22.13
CA PHE A 285 -22.11 -46.46 22.92
C PHE A 285 -22.69 -46.33 24.33
N ALA A 286 -23.85 -46.95 24.62
CA ALA A 286 -24.41 -46.98 25.97
C ALA A 286 -23.44 -47.62 26.99
N LYS A 287 -22.54 -48.51 26.56
CA LYS A 287 -21.48 -49.09 27.40
C LYS A 287 -20.47 -48.04 27.90
N ALA A 288 -20.37 -46.91 27.21
CA ALA A 288 -19.46 -45.81 27.51
C ALA A 288 -20.20 -44.54 28.00
N VAL A 289 -21.44 -44.66 28.47
CA VAL A 289 -22.30 -43.52 28.84
C VAL A 289 -21.64 -42.58 29.86
N ASP A 290 -20.95 -43.13 30.85
CA ASP A 290 -20.29 -42.33 31.90
C ASP A 290 -19.12 -41.51 31.34
N SER A 291 -18.27 -42.11 30.51
CA SER A 291 -17.17 -41.40 29.86
C SER A 291 -17.66 -40.34 28.87
N ILE A 292 -18.73 -40.62 28.13
CA ILE A 292 -19.38 -39.63 27.25
C ILE A 292 -19.93 -38.47 28.09
N GLN A 293 -20.58 -38.76 29.22
CA GLN A 293 -21.09 -37.74 30.12
C GLN A 293 -19.96 -36.85 30.69
N ILE A 294 -18.80 -37.43 31.04
CA ILE A 294 -17.62 -36.68 31.49
C ILE A 294 -17.16 -35.72 30.39
N ILE A 295 -16.94 -36.21 29.16
CA ILE A 295 -16.52 -35.37 28.03
C ILE A 295 -17.50 -34.21 27.82
N LEU A 296 -18.80 -34.47 27.79
CA LEU A 296 -19.79 -33.44 27.55
C LEU A 296 -19.83 -32.38 28.67
N ASN A 297 -19.55 -32.79 29.92
CA ASN A 297 -19.51 -31.87 31.05
C ASN A 297 -18.27 -30.97 31.04
N GLU A 298 -17.13 -31.39 30.48
CA GLU A 298 -15.95 -30.54 30.32
C GLU A 298 -16.25 -29.27 29.50
N TYR A 299 -17.17 -29.36 28.54
CA TYR A 299 -17.55 -28.27 27.65
C TYR A 299 -18.78 -27.51 28.13
N ARG A 300 -19.34 -27.86 29.29
CA ARG A 300 -20.43 -27.09 29.91
C ARG A 300 -19.85 -26.07 30.88
N PRO A 301 -19.95 -24.77 30.57
CA PRO A 301 -19.58 -23.75 31.53
C PRO A 301 -20.52 -23.80 32.75
N LEU A 302 -19.97 -23.49 33.93
CA LEU A 302 -20.70 -23.50 35.20
C LEU A 302 -21.83 -22.45 35.25
N GLU A 303 -21.70 -21.38 34.47
CA GLU A 303 -22.70 -20.32 34.40
C GLU A 303 -23.89 -20.68 33.52
N ALA A 304 -25.09 -20.59 34.08
CA ALA A 304 -26.32 -20.68 33.32
C ALA A 304 -26.53 -19.41 32.45
N ASN A 305 -27.22 -19.58 31.32
CA ASN A 305 -27.76 -18.50 30.47
C ASN A 305 -26.72 -17.62 29.74
N LEU A 306 -25.51 -18.13 29.48
CA LEU A 306 -24.45 -17.37 28.80
C LEU A 306 -24.85 -16.81 27.42
N LEU A 307 -25.53 -17.61 26.59
CA LEU A 307 -25.97 -17.16 25.26
C LEU A 307 -27.12 -16.14 25.36
N GLU A 308 -27.90 -16.19 26.43
CA GLU A 308 -28.93 -15.19 26.69
C GLU A 308 -28.32 -13.86 27.13
N LYS A 309 -27.24 -13.88 27.94
CA LYS A 309 -26.43 -12.67 28.23
C LYS A 309 -25.90 -12.05 26.93
N CYS A 310 -25.34 -12.86 26.03
CA CYS A 310 -24.90 -12.38 24.70
C CYS A 310 -26.03 -11.70 23.90
N ARG A 311 -27.24 -12.26 23.93
CA ARG A 311 -28.42 -11.65 23.31
C ARG A 311 -28.77 -10.31 23.95
N GLU A 312 -28.77 -10.23 25.28
CA GLU A 312 -29.01 -8.99 26.01
C GLU A 312 -27.97 -7.92 25.69
N ASP A 313 -26.71 -8.31 25.56
CA ASP A 313 -25.62 -7.43 25.20
C ASP A 313 -25.75 -6.91 23.76
N LEU A 314 -26.14 -7.77 22.81
CA LEU A 314 -26.49 -7.34 21.45
C LEU A 314 -27.64 -6.32 21.45
N GLU A 315 -28.67 -6.55 22.26
CA GLU A 315 -29.80 -5.62 22.38
C GLU A 315 -29.39 -4.29 23.04
N LYS A 316 -28.47 -4.30 24.00
CA LYS A 316 -27.88 -3.07 24.56
C LYS A 316 -27.10 -2.29 23.50
N ILE A 317 -26.33 -2.96 22.64
CA ILE A 317 -25.61 -2.33 21.51
C ILE A 317 -26.61 -1.66 20.56
N LYS A 318 -27.64 -2.40 20.11
CA LYS A 318 -28.65 -1.89 19.17
C LYS A 318 -29.44 -0.69 19.72
N LYS A 319 -29.76 -0.68 21.01
CA LYS A 319 -30.50 0.43 21.67
C LYS A 319 -29.76 1.77 21.65
N ARG A 320 -28.45 1.80 21.40
CA ARG A 320 -27.66 3.02 21.38
C ARG A 320 -27.90 3.89 20.14
N LYS A 321 -28.62 3.40 19.13
CA LYS A 321 -28.96 4.14 17.90
C LYS A 321 -27.73 4.79 17.25
N LEU A 322 -26.66 4.01 17.12
CA LEU A 322 -25.39 4.41 16.50
C LEU A 322 -25.36 4.13 14.99
N ASP A 323 -26.54 4.11 14.35
CA ASP A 323 -26.70 3.70 12.96
C ASP A 323 -25.87 4.56 11.99
N GLU A 324 -25.59 5.82 12.34
CA GLU A 324 -24.72 6.71 11.57
C GLU A 324 -23.24 6.28 11.52
N TYR A 325 -22.80 5.37 12.41
CA TYR A 325 -21.44 4.85 12.47
C TYR A 325 -21.29 3.44 11.88
N TYR A 326 -22.40 2.85 11.42
CA TYR A 326 -22.37 1.49 10.88
C TYR A 326 -22.00 1.50 9.41
N ASP A 327 -21.08 0.63 9.04
CA ASP A 327 -20.86 0.26 7.64
C ASP A 327 -21.59 -1.05 7.30
N ASP A 328 -21.54 -1.42 6.02
CA ASP A 328 -22.18 -2.64 5.52
C ASP A 328 -21.71 -3.91 6.26
N GLU A 329 -20.47 -3.94 6.74
CA GLU A 329 -19.92 -5.09 7.45
C GLU A 329 -20.48 -5.21 8.87
N ILE A 330 -20.56 -4.09 9.60
CA ILE A 330 -21.20 -4.03 10.91
C ILE A 330 -22.68 -4.41 10.78
N ILE A 331 -23.40 -3.87 9.79
CA ILE A 331 -24.82 -4.18 9.56
C ILE A 331 -25.02 -5.67 9.29
N LYS A 332 -24.22 -6.26 8.39
CA LYS A 332 -24.28 -7.72 8.10
C LYS A 332 -23.99 -8.54 9.35
N THR A 333 -23.02 -8.13 10.15
CA THR A 333 -22.62 -8.84 11.36
C THR A 333 -23.68 -8.76 12.46
N LEU A 334 -24.28 -7.59 12.67
CA LEU A 334 -25.42 -7.41 13.58
C LEU A 334 -26.61 -8.26 13.13
N ALA A 335 -26.97 -8.23 11.84
CA ALA A 335 -28.08 -9.02 11.30
C ALA A 335 -27.84 -10.53 11.42
N PHE A 336 -26.60 -10.98 11.25
CA PHE A 336 -26.20 -12.36 11.50
C PHE A 336 -26.39 -12.72 12.99
N ALA A 337 -25.79 -11.94 13.90
CA ALA A 337 -25.86 -12.20 15.34
C ALA A 337 -27.31 -12.21 15.84
N ASP A 338 -28.13 -11.26 15.39
CA ASP A 338 -29.55 -11.14 15.74
C ASP A 338 -30.33 -12.41 15.36
N LYS A 339 -30.17 -12.88 14.11
CA LYS A 339 -30.80 -14.13 13.64
C LYS A 339 -30.35 -15.35 14.45
N ILE A 340 -29.06 -15.46 14.76
CA ILE A 340 -28.54 -16.60 15.50
C ILE A 340 -29.04 -16.58 16.96
N PHE A 341 -28.99 -15.43 17.64
CA PHE A 341 -29.49 -15.34 19.02
C PHE A 341 -31.01 -15.47 19.10
N GLN A 342 -31.77 -15.00 18.10
CA GLN A 342 -33.21 -15.24 18.02
C GLN A 342 -33.53 -16.75 18.00
N LEU A 343 -32.74 -17.54 17.28
CA LEU A 343 -32.95 -18.98 17.14
C LEU A 343 -32.41 -19.78 18.34
N TYR A 344 -31.27 -19.38 18.91
CA TYR A 344 -30.48 -20.24 19.77
C TYR A 344 -30.15 -19.70 21.16
N ALA A 345 -30.47 -18.44 21.51
CA ALA A 345 -30.05 -17.85 22.79
C ALA A 345 -30.56 -18.60 24.03
N LYS A 346 -31.73 -19.25 23.93
CA LYS A 346 -32.34 -20.05 25.01
C LYS A 346 -31.94 -21.52 24.98
N SER A 347 -31.15 -21.95 23.99
CA SER A 347 -30.73 -23.34 23.88
C SER A 347 -29.75 -23.70 24.98
N LYS A 348 -29.92 -24.91 25.53
CA LYS A 348 -29.00 -25.51 26.50
C LYS A 348 -28.10 -26.58 25.86
N SER A 349 -28.02 -26.56 24.53
CA SER A 349 -27.20 -27.50 23.78
C SER A 349 -25.73 -27.33 24.16
N THR A 350 -25.09 -28.42 24.58
CA THR A 350 -23.67 -28.45 24.97
C THR A 350 -22.79 -27.96 23.84
N LEU A 351 -23.15 -28.24 22.58
CA LEU A 351 -22.40 -27.77 21.43
C LEU A 351 -22.41 -26.23 21.30
N LEU A 352 -23.55 -25.58 21.57
CA LEU A 352 -23.65 -24.12 21.53
C LEU A 352 -22.95 -23.47 22.73
N LEU A 353 -23.05 -24.09 23.90
CA LEU A 353 -22.35 -23.64 25.10
C LEU A 353 -20.82 -23.77 24.92
N ALA A 354 -20.35 -24.83 24.28
CA ALA A 354 -18.94 -25.01 23.95
C ALA A 354 -18.45 -23.94 22.96
N ALA A 355 -19.30 -23.52 22.03
CA ALA A 355 -19.01 -22.44 21.07
C ALA A 355 -19.19 -21.02 21.67
N TYR A 356 -19.61 -20.88 22.93
CA TYR A 356 -19.82 -19.58 23.59
C TYR A 356 -18.63 -18.60 23.49
N PRO A 357 -17.36 -19.02 23.66
CA PRO A 357 -16.23 -18.10 23.53
C PRO A 357 -16.19 -17.40 22.16
N GLU A 358 -16.62 -18.08 21.10
CA GLU A 358 -16.69 -17.53 19.74
C GLU A 358 -17.85 -16.55 19.60
N PHE A 359 -18.99 -16.80 20.25
CA PHE A 359 -20.09 -15.84 20.35
C PHE A 359 -19.67 -14.55 21.06
N LYS A 360 -18.98 -14.67 22.20
CA LYS A 360 -18.44 -13.50 22.92
C LYS A 360 -17.44 -12.74 22.05
N ARG A 361 -16.50 -13.44 21.40
CA ARG A 361 -15.54 -12.80 20.47
C ARG A 361 -16.26 -12.07 19.33
N LYS A 362 -17.35 -12.64 18.82
CA LYS A 362 -18.16 -12.00 17.78
C LYS A 362 -18.79 -10.70 18.26
N LEU A 363 -19.40 -10.70 19.45
CA LEU A 363 -19.95 -9.47 20.04
C LEU A 363 -18.85 -8.43 20.28
N ASN A 364 -17.71 -8.85 20.82
CA ASN A 364 -16.58 -7.95 21.04
C ASN A 364 -16.12 -7.31 19.71
N SER A 365 -16.02 -8.09 18.63
CA SER A 365 -15.65 -7.57 17.32
C SER A 365 -16.64 -6.53 16.76
N ILE A 366 -17.93 -6.66 17.08
CA ILE A 366 -18.96 -5.67 16.70
C ILE A 366 -18.68 -4.36 17.45
N VAL A 367 -18.50 -4.44 18.77
CA VAL A 367 -18.19 -3.27 19.59
C VAL A 367 -16.91 -2.58 19.13
N ASP A 368 -15.83 -3.35 18.95
CA ASP A 368 -14.53 -2.82 18.52
C ASP A 368 -14.64 -2.11 17.16
N SER A 369 -15.40 -2.69 16.22
CA SER A 369 -15.65 -2.09 14.91
C SER A 369 -16.43 -0.78 15.02
N ILE A 370 -17.47 -0.73 15.85
CA ILE A 370 -18.25 0.50 16.09
C ILE A 370 -17.36 1.58 16.74
N VAL A 371 -16.60 1.22 17.78
CA VAL A 371 -15.69 2.13 18.49
C VAL A 371 -14.64 2.69 17.52
N PHE A 372 -14.09 1.85 16.64
CA PHE A 372 -13.16 2.29 15.60
C PHE A 372 -13.79 3.31 14.66
N LYS A 373 -15.03 3.07 14.18
CA LYS A 373 -15.73 4.01 13.28
C LYS A 373 -16.07 5.34 13.95
N ILE A 374 -16.46 5.32 15.23
CA ILE A 374 -16.67 6.54 16.01
C ILE A 374 -15.37 7.35 16.08
N LYS A 375 -14.25 6.71 16.46
CA LYS A 375 -12.93 7.37 16.52
C LYS A 375 -12.50 7.94 15.18
N ASP A 376 -12.62 7.16 14.11
CA ASP A 376 -12.24 7.56 12.76
C ASP A 376 -13.03 8.80 12.30
N LYS A 377 -14.35 8.84 12.55
CA LYS A 377 -15.18 10.02 12.21
C LYS A 377 -14.70 11.27 12.94
N PHE A 378 -14.58 11.23 14.27
CA PHE A 378 -14.18 12.41 15.04
C PHE A 378 -12.75 12.86 14.74
N TYR A 379 -11.80 11.93 14.56
CA TYR A 379 -10.43 12.31 14.19
C TYR A 379 -10.34 12.89 12.77
N LYS A 380 -11.17 12.42 11.83
CA LYS A 380 -11.31 13.05 10.51
C LYS A 380 -11.88 14.45 10.61
N GLU A 381 -12.94 14.67 11.39
CA GLU A 381 -13.51 15.99 11.63
C GLU A 381 -12.47 16.96 12.22
N VAL A 382 -11.67 16.50 13.19
CA VAL A 382 -10.56 17.32 13.73
C VAL A 382 -9.55 17.65 12.63
N LYS A 383 -9.11 16.67 11.85
CA LYS A 383 -8.16 16.90 10.76
C LYS A 383 -8.70 17.89 9.72
N GLU A 384 -9.94 17.70 9.28
CA GLU A 384 -10.60 18.58 8.31
C GLU A 384 -10.73 20.01 8.83
N SER A 385 -11.05 20.16 10.11
CA SER A 385 -11.15 21.48 10.75
C SER A 385 -9.80 22.21 10.85
N LEU A 386 -8.67 21.49 10.82
CA LEU A 386 -7.32 22.05 10.86
C LEU A 386 -6.78 22.43 9.47
N ASN A 387 -7.41 21.95 8.39
CA ASN A 387 -6.97 22.21 7.01
C ASN A 387 -6.85 23.71 6.69
N SER A 388 -7.66 24.57 7.29
CA SER A 388 -7.56 26.03 7.06
C SER A 388 -6.23 26.60 7.54
N PHE A 389 -5.68 26.08 8.65
CA PHE A 389 -4.35 26.47 9.13
C PHE A 389 -3.26 25.95 8.20
N ASP A 390 -3.39 24.70 7.75
CA ASP A 390 -2.45 24.09 6.82
C ASP A 390 -2.37 24.86 5.49
N LEU A 391 -3.50 25.39 5.00
CA LEU A 391 -3.54 26.28 3.84
C LEU A 391 -2.79 27.60 4.09
N VAL A 392 -3.07 28.29 5.21
CA VAL A 392 -2.39 29.55 5.56
C VAL A 392 -0.88 29.36 5.74
N ILE A 393 -0.46 28.25 6.37
CA ILE A 393 0.96 27.90 6.51
C ILE A 393 1.60 27.70 5.15
N LYS A 394 0.94 26.93 4.26
CA LYS A 394 1.43 26.67 2.90
C LYS A 394 1.55 27.95 2.08
N ASP A 395 0.57 28.83 2.15
CA ASP A 395 0.57 30.10 1.41
C ASP A 395 1.72 31.00 1.88
N ASN A 396 1.94 31.14 3.20
CA ASN A 396 3.04 31.94 3.72
C ASN A 396 4.42 31.34 3.39
N LEU A 397 4.58 30.00 3.45
CA LEU A 397 5.82 29.33 3.02
C LEU A 397 6.09 29.55 1.52
N SER A 398 5.05 29.54 0.69
CA SER A 398 5.19 29.81 -0.75
C SER A 398 5.59 31.27 -1.02
N ALA A 399 5.01 32.23 -0.31
CA ALA A 399 5.35 33.64 -0.38
C ALA A 399 6.79 33.91 0.10
N GLU A 400 7.20 33.26 1.19
CA GLU A 400 8.58 33.31 1.69
C GLU A 400 9.58 32.84 0.64
N LYS A 401 9.29 31.69 0.01
CA LYS A 401 10.14 31.12 -1.04
C LYS A 401 10.26 32.07 -2.25
N HIS A 402 9.14 32.62 -2.70
CA HIS A 402 9.13 33.58 -3.81
C HIS A 402 9.96 34.83 -3.49
N LEU A 403 9.81 35.41 -2.29
CA LEU A 403 10.61 36.55 -1.85
C LEU A 403 12.10 36.24 -1.74
N MET A 404 12.48 35.03 -1.32
CA MET A 404 13.87 34.59 -1.32
C MET A 404 14.45 34.51 -2.74
N GLU A 405 13.70 33.95 -3.69
CA GLU A 405 14.08 33.90 -5.10
C GLU A 405 14.20 35.30 -5.70
N GLU A 406 13.25 36.21 -5.42
CA GLU A 406 13.32 37.62 -5.84
C GLU A 406 14.53 38.36 -5.27
N LEU A 407 14.85 38.13 -3.99
CA LEU A 407 15.99 38.75 -3.33
C LEU A 407 17.33 38.28 -3.94
N GLU A 408 17.43 37.00 -4.31
CA GLU A 408 18.61 36.45 -4.99
C GLU A 408 18.74 37.02 -6.41
N ASN A 409 17.63 37.08 -7.16
CA ASN A 409 17.57 37.70 -8.48
C ASN A 409 17.88 39.20 -8.45
N PHE A 410 17.43 39.91 -7.41
CA PHE A 410 17.74 41.33 -7.23
C PHE A 410 19.24 41.54 -6.98
N LYS A 411 19.87 40.73 -6.12
CA LYS A 411 21.32 40.82 -5.84
C LYS A 411 22.16 40.58 -7.09
N THR A 412 21.80 39.59 -7.91
CA THR A 412 22.51 39.30 -9.16
C THR A 412 22.34 40.43 -10.17
N LYS A 413 21.10 40.86 -10.42
CA LYS A 413 20.79 41.94 -11.37
C LYS A 413 21.36 43.30 -10.96
N SER A 414 21.34 43.63 -9.66
CA SER A 414 21.92 44.87 -9.13
C SER A 414 23.44 44.93 -9.38
N LYS A 415 24.15 43.82 -9.14
CA LYS A 415 25.59 43.70 -9.45
C LYS A 415 25.88 43.87 -10.93
N GLU A 416 25.05 43.27 -11.78
CA GLU A 416 25.19 43.38 -13.24
C GLU A 416 24.97 44.82 -13.73
N ILE A 417 23.90 45.48 -13.27
CA ILE A 417 23.60 46.88 -13.60
C ILE A 417 24.74 47.80 -13.14
N LEU A 418 25.25 47.61 -11.92
CA LEU A 418 26.38 48.39 -11.40
C LEU A 418 27.62 48.19 -12.27
N SER A 419 27.95 46.94 -12.62
CA SER A 419 29.10 46.65 -13.49
C SER A 419 28.96 47.29 -14.87
N ASN A 420 27.78 47.18 -15.50
CA ASN A 420 27.51 47.80 -16.81
C ASN A 420 27.59 49.32 -16.75
N THR A 421 27.07 49.93 -15.67
CA THR A 421 27.12 51.39 -15.47
C THR A 421 28.56 51.87 -15.27
N ILE A 422 29.34 51.17 -14.43
CA ILE A 422 30.78 51.46 -14.24
C ILE A 422 31.53 51.34 -15.57
N ASN A 423 31.30 50.29 -16.35
CA ASN A 423 31.94 50.10 -17.65
C ASN A 423 31.59 51.23 -18.63
N THR A 424 30.33 51.68 -18.65
CA THR A 424 29.88 52.77 -19.51
C THR A 424 30.57 54.09 -19.14
N VAL A 425 30.61 54.41 -17.84
CA VAL A 425 31.32 55.59 -17.33
C VAL A 425 32.82 55.51 -17.62
N GLN A 426 33.42 54.35 -17.37
CA GLN A 426 34.83 54.11 -17.66
C GLN A 426 35.15 54.31 -19.15
N ASN A 427 34.35 53.76 -20.05
CA ASN A 427 34.52 53.93 -21.50
C ASN A 427 34.38 55.39 -21.94
N SER A 428 33.45 56.15 -21.34
CA SER A 428 33.28 57.58 -21.62
C SER A 428 34.52 58.38 -21.22
N PHE A 429 34.98 58.22 -19.97
CA PHE A 429 36.17 58.92 -19.48
C PHE A 429 37.46 58.49 -20.21
N ASP A 430 37.58 57.21 -20.58
CA ASP A 430 38.72 56.70 -21.36
C ASP A 430 38.72 57.25 -22.79
N SER A 431 37.54 57.45 -23.40
CA SER A 431 37.38 58.12 -24.69
C SER A 431 37.82 59.59 -24.62
N ASP A 432 37.39 60.32 -23.60
CA ASP A 432 37.77 61.73 -23.39
C ASP A 432 39.27 61.88 -23.10
N ALA A 433 39.83 60.96 -22.31
CA ALA A 433 41.28 60.91 -22.06
C ALA A 433 42.07 60.70 -23.35
N LYS A 434 41.66 59.75 -24.20
CA LYS A 434 42.29 59.51 -25.52
C LYS A 434 42.22 60.73 -26.42
N ALA A 435 41.10 61.47 -26.43
CA ALA A 435 40.97 62.70 -27.21
C ALA A 435 41.96 63.80 -26.75
N ILE A 436 42.21 63.91 -25.44
CA ILE A 436 43.20 64.84 -24.89
C ILE A 436 44.63 64.38 -25.17
N GLU A 437 44.92 63.08 -25.04
CA GLU A 437 46.22 62.49 -25.38
C GLU A 437 46.59 62.73 -26.85
N ALA A 438 45.66 62.46 -27.77
CA ALA A 438 45.82 62.73 -29.20
C ALA A 438 46.07 64.22 -29.49
N ARG A 439 45.46 65.12 -28.70
CA ARG A 439 45.68 66.56 -28.81
C ARG A 439 47.06 66.98 -28.30
N ILE A 440 47.56 66.36 -27.22
CA ILE A 440 48.91 66.59 -26.70
C ILE A 440 49.97 66.13 -27.72
N GLU A 441 49.76 64.97 -28.34
CA GLU A 441 50.70 64.39 -29.31
C GLU A 441 50.83 65.23 -30.58
N ASN A 442 49.73 65.87 -31.03
CA ASN A 442 49.70 66.69 -32.24
C ASN A 442 50.15 68.16 -32.07
N LEU A 443 50.36 68.66 -30.84
CA LEU A 443 50.88 70.02 -30.58
C LEU A 443 52.12 70.43 -31.41
N PRO A 444 53.18 69.59 -31.58
CA PRO A 444 54.34 69.94 -32.40
C PRO A 444 54.05 70.24 -33.88
N ASN A 445 52.96 69.71 -34.41
CA ASN A 445 52.64 69.76 -35.84
C ASN A 445 51.73 70.95 -36.19
N ILE A 446 51.35 71.77 -35.20
CA ILE A 446 50.54 72.97 -35.41
C ILE A 446 51.50 74.15 -35.67
N ASP A 447 51.37 74.81 -36.83
CA ASP A 447 52.29 75.87 -37.30
C ASP A 447 52.55 76.96 -36.24
N LYS A 448 51.51 77.36 -35.50
CA LYS A 448 51.58 78.36 -34.42
C LYS A 448 52.55 77.98 -33.29
N TYR A 449 52.73 76.69 -33.03
CA TYR A 449 53.56 76.15 -31.94
C TYR A 449 54.83 75.47 -32.44
N ASN A 450 55.14 75.64 -33.74
CA ASN A 450 56.34 75.10 -34.36
C ASN A 450 57.45 76.17 -34.38
N PRO A 451 58.48 76.04 -33.52
CA PRO A 451 59.52 77.05 -33.38
C PRO A 451 60.37 77.21 -34.66
N ARG A 452 60.50 76.16 -35.47
CA ARG A 452 61.26 76.25 -36.74
C ARG A 452 60.55 77.13 -37.76
N ILE A 453 59.24 76.96 -37.89
CA ILE A 453 58.42 77.73 -38.85
C ILE A 453 58.37 79.19 -38.42
N SER A 454 58.16 79.47 -37.14
CA SER A 454 58.12 80.87 -36.66
C SER A 454 59.47 81.58 -36.77
N LEU A 455 60.59 80.90 -36.49
CA LEU A 455 61.91 81.50 -36.64
C LEU A 455 62.19 81.88 -38.10
N ALA A 456 61.88 80.98 -39.03
CA ALA A 456 62.07 81.22 -40.47
C ALA A 456 61.26 82.43 -40.96
N ASN A 457 59.99 82.53 -40.56
CA ASN A 457 59.13 83.65 -40.93
C ASN A 457 59.66 84.98 -40.36
N ASN A 458 60.02 85.02 -39.07
CA ASN A 458 60.51 86.24 -38.43
C ASN A 458 61.85 86.72 -38.99
N MET A 459 62.77 85.80 -39.33
CA MET A 459 64.04 86.17 -39.98
C MET A 459 63.84 86.78 -41.37
N THR A 460 62.83 86.31 -42.10
CA THR A 460 62.49 86.87 -43.42
C THR A 460 62.03 88.33 -43.28
N TYR A 461 61.11 88.62 -42.36
CA TYR A 461 60.66 89.99 -42.10
C TYR A 461 61.77 90.91 -41.61
N ASN A 462 62.64 90.41 -40.72
CA ASN A 462 63.79 91.17 -40.23
C ASN A 462 64.72 91.61 -41.37
N THR A 463 64.99 90.71 -42.33
CA THR A 463 65.82 91.02 -43.50
C THR A 463 65.23 92.15 -44.32
N ILE A 464 63.92 92.13 -44.54
CA ILE A 464 63.20 93.17 -45.30
C ILE A 464 63.27 94.51 -44.57
N ILE A 465 62.99 94.52 -43.25
CA ILE A 465 62.99 95.75 -42.45
C ILE A 465 64.39 96.38 -42.40
N ALA A 466 65.43 95.56 -42.20
CA ALA A 466 66.80 96.04 -42.17
C ALA A 466 67.21 96.72 -43.50
N LEU A 467 66.73 96.20 -44.63
CA LEU A 467 66.95 96.78 -45.95
C LEU A 467 66.22 98.13 -46.12
N VAL A 468 65.01 98.26 -45.58
CA VAL A 468 64.27 99.54 -45.59
C VAL A 468 65.00 100.58 -44.73
N VAL A 469 65.42 100.21 -43.52
CA VAL A 469 66.16 101.10 -42.62
C VAL A 469 67.49 101.53 -43.22
N PHE A 470 68.16 100.62 -43.94
CA PHE A 470 69.36 100.94 -44.71
C PHE A 470 69.12 102.08 -45.71
N VAL A 471 68.04 102.01 -46.50
CA VAL A 471 67.72 103.05 -47.50
C VAL A 471 67.39 104.37 -46.83
N ILE A 472 66.53 104.35 -45.80
CA ILE A 472 66.09 105.56 -45.08
C ILE A 472 67.28 106.23 -44.37
N GLY A 473 68.08 105.46 -43.63
CA GLY A 473 69.24 105.97 -42.89
C GLY A 473 70.38 106.45 -43.79
N GLY A 474 70.46 105.92 -45.01
CA GLY A 474 71.34 106.45 -46.04
C GLY A 474 70.86 107.82 -46.53
N MET A 475 69.60 107.92 -46.94
CA MET A 475 69.06 109.15 -47.52
C MET A 475 68.92 110.30 -46.51
N SER A 476 68.63 110.04 -45.23
CA SER A 476 68.49 111.11 -44.23
C SER A 476 69.82 111.81 -43.93
N SER A 477 70.95 111.11 -44.09
CA SER A 477 72.28 111.73 -43.93
C SER A 477 72.59 112.75 -45.04
N TYR A 478 71.95 112.61 -46.22
CA TYR A 478 72.10 113.55 -47.33
C TYR A 478 71.30 114.85 -47.10
N SER A 479 70.09 114.77 -46.54
CA SER A 479 69.21 115.95 -46.42
C SER A 479 69.64 116.97 -45.36
N ASN A 480 70.66 116.67 -44.55
CA ASN A 480 70.97 117.42 -43.35
C ASN A 480 72.11 118.45 -43.51
N ARG A 481 72.57 118.80 -44.73
CA ARG A 481 73.59 119.85 -44.90
C ARG A 481 73.41 120.78 -46.12
N PHE A 482 73.54 122.08 -45.82
CA PHE A 482 73.71 123.21 -46.73
C PHE A 482 74.98 123.06 -47.56
N VAL A 483 74.88 123.26 -48.87
CA VAL A 483 76.04 123.31 -49.78
C VAL A 483 76.01 124.63 -50.54
N ASP A 484 76.88 125.55 -50.13
CA ASP A 484 77.28 126.71 -50.91
C ASP A 484 78.35 126.26 -51.93
N ASN A 485 78.07 126.49 -53.22
CA ASN A 485 78.82 126.12 -54.44
C ASN A 485 78.69 124.68 -54.99
N THR A 486 78.36 124.61 -56.28
CA THR A 486 77.98 123.41 -57.05
C THR A 486 79.16 122.69 -57.70
N SER A 487 80.04 122.01 -56.93
CA SER A 487 81.02 121.08 -57.53
C SER A 487 81.55 119.87 -56.70
N GLU A 488 80.75 119.13 -55.91
CA GLU A 488 81.19 117.83 -55.33
C GLU A 488 80.06 116.78 -55.18
N PHE A 489 80.01 115.71 -56.00
CA PHE A 489 78.97 114.65 -55.96
C PHE A 489 79.45 113.32 -55.33
N ASN A 490 80.73 112.96 -55.46
CA ASN A 490 81.23 111.64 -55.02
C ASN A 490 81.34 111.48 -53.49
N SER A 491 81.57 112.57 -52.75
CA SER A 491 81.61 112.54 -51.28
C SER A 491 80.22 112.24 -50.69
N LEU A 492 79.16 112.69 -51.36
CA LEU A 492 77.77 112.53 -50.90
C LEU A 492 77.30 111.07 -51.00
N PHE A 493 77.63 110.36 -52.09
CA PHE A 493 77.14 108.99 -52.29
C PHE A 493 77.80 107.97 -51.36
N ALA A 494 79.11 108.09 -51.11
CA ALA A 494 79.82 107.23 -50.17
C ALA A 494 79.26 107.35 -48.74
N GLN A 495 78.88 108.57 -48.34
CA GLN A 495 78.35 108.83 -47.03
C GLN A 495 76.94 108.23 -46.82
N VAL A 496 76.09 108.28 -47.84
CA VAL A 496 74.77 107.62 -47.86
C VAL A 496 74.92 106.11 -47.65
N LEU A 497 75.85 105.46 -48.36
CA LEU A 497 76.08 104.02 -48.23
C LEU A 497 76.64 103.61 -46.86
N VAL A 498 77.59 104.37 -46.29
CA VAL A 498 78.17 104.04 -44.98
C VAL A 498 77.17 104.28 -43.84
N SER A 499 76.37 105.35 -43.92
CA SER A 499 75.31 105.61 -42.95
C SER A 499 74.22 104.55 -43.04
N GLY A 500 73.73 104.26 -44.26
CA GLY A 500 72.73 103.24 -44.50
C GLY A 500 73.17 101.85 -44.03
N SER A 501 74.40 101.43 -44.35
CA SER A 501 74.95 100.13 -43.94
C SER A 501 75.05 99.99 -42.43
N LYS A 502 75.48 101.03 -41.72
CA LYS A 502 75.56 101.01 -40.26
C LYS A 502 74.18 100.83 -39.62
N TRP A 503 73.18 101.61 -40.04
CA TRP A 503 71.83 101.53 -39.48
C TRP A 503 71.10 100.26 -39.90
N GLY A 504 71.28 99.80 -41.15
CA GLY A 504 70.73 98.53 -41.64
C GLY A 504 71.30 97.31 -40.89
N ALA A 505 72.61 97.26 -40.68
CA ALA A 505 73.25 96.15 -39.95
C ALA A 505 72.83 96.09 -38.47
N ILE A 506 72.73 97.25 -37.81
CA ILE A 506 72.21 97.33 -36.43
C ILE A 506 70.77 96.82 -36.37
N SER A 507 69.90 97.25 -37.29
CA SER A 507 68.51 96.79 -37.36
C SER A 507 68.42 95.27 -37.57
N PHE A 508 69.26 94.70 -38.46
CA PHE A 508 69.26 93.27 -38.73
C PHE A 508 69.67 92.46 -37.49
N LEU A 509 70.76 92.83 -36.82
CA LEU A 509 71.20 92.16 -35.60
C LEU A 509 70.15 92.23 -34.49
N LEU A 510 69.50 93.39 -34.33
CA LEU A 510 68.41 93.55 -33.37
C LEU A 510 67.24 92.61 -33.68
N GLY A 511 66.84 92.51 -34.95
CA GLY A 511 65.75 91.62 -35.33
C GLY A 511 66.11 90.12 -35.29
N VAL A 512 67.39 89.75 -35.39
CA VAL A 512 67.84 88.35 -35.16
C VAL A 512 67.61 87.97 -33.71
N ILE A 513 67.99 88.86 -32.77
CA ILE A 513 67.77 88.64 -31.34
C ILE A 513 66.27 88.56 -31.03
N ILE A 514 65.47 89.47 -31.57
CA ILE A 514 64.01 89.46 -31.41
C ILE A 514 63.40 88.15 -31.94
N SER A 515 63.85 87.66 -33.09
CA SER A 515 63.34 86.41 -33.68
C SER A 515 63.66 85.17 -32.83
N LEU A 516 64.85 85.12 -32.22
CA LEU A 516 65.23 84.06 -31.29
C LEU A 516 64.41 84.13 -29.99
N VAL A 517 64.17 85.33 -29.44
CA VAL A 517 63.32 85.53 -28.27
C VAL A 517 61.89 85.07 -28.54
N ILE A 518 61.29 85.45 -29.69
CA ILE A 518 59.94 85.00 -30.08
C ILE A 518 59.87 83.47 -30.21
N THR A 519 60.91 82.85 -30.75
CA THR A 519 60.99 81.38 -30.86
C THR A 519 61.07 80.70 -29.49
N GLY A 520 61.81 81.30 -28.55
CA GLY A 520 61.84 80.87 -27.15
C GLY A 520 60.48 81.01 -26.46
N VAL A 521 59.75 82.11 -26.71
CA VAL A 521 58.39 82.32 -26.21
C VAL A 521 57.42 81.26 -26.74
N ILE A 522 57.49 80.90 -28.02
CA ILE A 522 56.63 79.86 -28.61
C ILE A 522 56.90 78.48 -28.01
N LEU A 523 58.16 78.16 -27.68
CA LEU A 523 58.50 76.92 -26.97
C LEU A 523 57.92 76.89 -25.55
N LEU A 524 57.97 78.03 -24.84
CA LEU A 524 57.36 78.16 -23.52
C LEU A 524 55.82 78.07 -23.59
N GLU A 525 55.18 78.73 -24.55
CA GLU A 525 53.73 78.62 -24.78
C GLU A 525 53.31 77.18 -25.09
N ARG A 526 54.09 76.45 -25.89
CA ARG A 526 53.83 75.03 -26.17
C ARG A 526 53.97 74.17 -24.91
N PHE A 527 54.98 74.42 -24.08
CA PHE A 527 55.17 73.71 -22.82
C PHE A 527 54.04 74.00 -21.84
N ASP A 528 53.59 75.26 -21.75
CA ASP A 528 52.50 75.67 -20.88
C ASP A 528 51.15 75.06 -21.31
N ILE A 529 50.86 75.04 -22.62
CA ILE A 529 49.67 74.35 -23.15
C ILE A 529 49.74 72.84 -22.91
N LYS A 530 50.91 72.21 -23.09
CA LYS A 530 51.10 70.79 -22.79
C LYS A 530 50.88 70.50 -21.29
N SER A 531 51.42 71.34 -20.41
CA SER A 531 51.25 71.25 -18.96
C SER A 531 49.77 71.41 -18.55
N ASN A 532 49.06 72.38 -19.14
CA ASN A 532 47.63 72.58 -18.89
C ASN A 532 46.77 71.40 -19.36
N LEU A 533 47.07 70.81 -20.52
CA LEU A 533 46.39 69.60 -20.99
C LEU A 533 46.69 68.38 -20.11
N GLN A 534 47.92 68.23 -19.59
CA GLN A 534 48.26 67.18 -18.62
C GLN A 534 47.55 67.35 -17.27
N LYS A 535 47.43 68.60 -16.77
CA LYS A 535 46.61 68.88 -15.57
C LYS A 535 45.15 68.51 -15.79
N ARG A 536 44.60 68.82 -16.97
CA ARG A 536 43.22 68.45 -17.34
C ARG A 536 43.03 66.93 -17.43
N LEU A 537 44.01 66.19 -17.95
CA LEU A 537 44.00 64.73 -17.98
C LEU A 537 44.00 64.12 -16.56
N ASN A 538 44.80 64.66 -15.65
CA ASN A 538 44.82 64.22 -14.25
C ASN A 538 43.51 64.54 -13.51
N LEU A 539 42.91 65.71 -13.77
CA LEU A 539 41.59 66.05 -13.22
C LEU A 539 40.51 65.09 -13.72
N LEU A 540 40.50 64.76 -15.02
CA LEU A 540 39.59 63.76 -15.59
C LEU A 540 39.76 62.37 -14.96
N ARG A 541 40.99 61.96 -14.62
CA ARG A 541 41.24 60.69 -13.90
C ARG A 541 40.68 60.71 -12.48
N LEU A 542 40.86 61.82 -11.75
CA LEU A 542 40.28 62.00 -10.41
C LEU A 542 38.74 62.04 -10.46
N GLU A 543 38.16 62.74 -11.44
CA GLU A 543 36.72 62.79 -11.66
C GLU A 543 36.14 61.41 -12.01
N LYS A 544 36.83 60.62 -12.84
CA LYS A 544 36.48 59.22 -13.12
C LYS A 544 36.45 58.37 -11.85
N GLU A 545 37.50 58.44 -11.02
CA GLU A 545 37.57 57.69 -9.77
C GLU A 545 36.47 58.12 -8.78
N SER A 546 36.22 59.43 -8.66
CA SER A 546 35.14 59.99 -7.83
C SER A 546 33.76 59.52 -8.30
N ALA A 547 33.48 59.60 -9.61
CA ALA A 547 32.20 59.17 -10.18
C ALA A 547 31.96 57.66 -9.99
N ILE A 548 33.00 56.83 -10.14
CA ILE A 548 32.90 55.39 -9.86
C ILE A 548 32.67 55.12 -8.37
N ALA A 549 33.31 55.89 -7.48
CA ALA A 549 33.11 55.77 -6.03
C ALA A 549 31.69 56.15 -5.62
N GLU A 550 31.16 57.27 -6.11
CA GLU A 550 29.78 57.72 -5.86
C GLU A 550 28.75 56.71 -6.38
N LEU A 551 28.96 56.14 -7.58
CA LEU A 551 28.09 55.09 -8.12
C LEU A 551 28.07 53.83 -7.26
N LYS A 552 29.24 53.41 -6.75
CA LYS A 552 29.34 52.26 -5.83
C LYS A 552 28.64 52.55 -4.51
N GLU A 553 28.78 53.75 -3.97
CA GLU A 553 28.15 54.14 -2.70
C GLU A 553 26.63 54.25 -2.83
N ALA A 554 26.14 54.92 -3.88
CA ALA A 554 24.71 55.03 -4.18
C ALA A 554 24.07 53.66 -4.44
N SER A 555 24.75 52.77 -5.17
CA SER A 555 24.30 51.40 -5.42
C SER A 555 24.26 50.57 -4.13
N ARG A 556 25.30 50.66 -3.29
CA ARG A 556 25.33 49.98 -1.98
C ARG A 556 24.20 50.45 -1.07
N HIS A 557 23.92 51.75 -1.05
CA HIS A 557 22.84 52.31 -0.24
C HIS A 557 21.47 51.79 -0.71
N LYS A 558 21.20 51.83 -2.03
CA LYS A 558 19.97 51.28 -2.62
C LYS A 558 19.83 49.77 -2.38
N GLU A 559 20.90 49.01 -2.59
CA GLU A 559 20.93 47.57 -2.36
C GLU A 559 20.64 47.24 -0.89
N LYS A 560 21.25 47.98 0.05
CA LYS A 560 21.03 47.81 1.49
C LYS A 560 19.56 48.03 1.88
N ILE A 561 18.96 49.14 1.44
CA ILE A 561 17.54 49.45 1.73
C ILE A 561 16.62 48.35 1.20
N MET A 562 16.84 47.90 -0.04
CA MET A 562 16.00 46.88 -0.67
C MET A 562 16.15 45.51 0.00
N ILE A 563 17.39 45.12 0.33
CA ILE A 563 17.68 43.87 1.05
C ILE A 563 17.02 43.91 2.44
N GLU A 564 17.16 45.01 3.19
CA GLU A 564 16.54 45.15 4.52
C GLU A 564 15.01 45.06 4.44
N SER A 565 14.39 45.70 3.43
CA SER A 565 12.94 45.63 3.20
C SER A 565 12.47 44.21 2.88
N MET A 566 13.09 43.54 1.90
CA MET A 566 12.75 42.16 1.52
C MET A 566 13.01 41.16 2.67
N THR A 567 14.12 41.34 3.40
CA THR A 567 14.46 40.48 4.56
C THR A 567 13.45 40.66 5.69
N SER A 568 13.01 41.90 5.95
CA SER A 568 11.94 42.17 6.92
C SER A 568 10.63 41.50 6.52
N SER A 569 10.26 41.54 5.24
CA SER A 569 9.06 40.86 4.72
C SER A 569 9.16 39.33 4.85
N ILE A 570 10.31 38.74 4.52
CA ILE A 570 10.59 37.30 4.73
C ILE A 570 10.44 36.94 6.21
N GLN A 571 11.02 37.74 7.11
CA GLN A 571 10.93 37.52 8.55
C GLN A 571 9.49 37.65 9.06
N ALA A 572 8.69 38.56 8.50
CA ALA A 572 7.27 38.68 8.82
C ALA A 572 6.48 37.44 8.40
N HIS A 573 6.74 36.87 7.21
CA HIS A 573 6.12 35.60 6.78
C HIS A 573 6.56 34.42 7.65
N LYS A 574 7.85 34.30 8.00
CA LYS A 574 8.34 33.29 8.95
C LYS A 574 7.64 33.38 10.29
N LYS A 575 7.57 34.58 10.86
CA LYS A 575 6.88 34.83 12.13
C LYS A 575 5.40 34.44 12.06
N ARG A 576 4.71 34.75 10.95
CA ARG A 576 3.32 34.32 10.73
C ARG A 576 3.18 32.81 10.64
N VAL A 577 4.12 32.10 10.02
CA VAL A 577 4.13 30.63 9.99
C VAL A 577 4.29 30.07 11.39
N GLU A 578 5.22 30.60 12.19
CA GLU A 578 5.43 30.21 13.59
C GLU A 578 4.17 30.48 14.44
N GLU A 579 3.62 31.69 14.40
CA GLU A 579 2.39 32.08 15.10
C GLU A 579 1.20 31.18 14.68
N THR A 580 1.06 30.88 13.38
CA THR A 580 -0.02 30.01 12.88
C THR A 580 0.19 28.56 13.33
N ASN A 581 1.42 28.06 13.39
CA ASN A 581 1.74 26.73 13.90
C ASN A 581 1.43 26.60 15.40
N GLU A 582 1.74 27.62 16.20
CA GLU A 582 1.40 27.65 17.63
C GLU A 582 -0.13 27.65 17.83
N ILE A 583 -0.85 28.51 17.11
CA ILE A 583 -2.32 28.56 17.15
C ILE A 583 -2.92 27.22 16.70
N ARG A 584 -2.37 26.62 15.63
CA ARG A 584 -2.79 25.30 15.13
C ARG A 584 -2.58 24.22 16.18
N ALA A 585 -1.43 24.21 16.88
CA ALA A 585 -1.13 23.22 17.91
C ALA A 585 -2.07 23.36 19.13
N VAL A 586 -2.38 24.59 19.54
CA VAL A 586 -3.37 24.85 20.60
C VAL A 586 -4.76 24.39 20.16
N ALA A 587 -5.20 24.77 18.95
CA ALA A 587 -6.49 24.37 18.40
C ALA A 587 -6.61 22.86 18.21
N GLU A 588 -5.53 22.19 17.77
CA GLU A 588 -5.45 20.74 17.64
C GLU A 588 -5.63 20.06 19.00
N LYS A 589 -4.94 20.54 20.04
CA LYS A 589 -5.07 20.00 21.40
C LYS A 589 -6.48 20.19 21.95
N GLU A 590 -7.06 21.38 21.81
CA GLU A 590 -8.43 21.68 22.27
C GLU A 590 -9.46 20.81 21.54
N ARG A 591 -9.38 20.72 20.22
CA ARG A 591 -10.31 19.93 19.40
C ARG A 591 -10.13 18.43 19.61
N MET A 592 -8.90 17.94 19.78
CA MET A 592 -8.66 16.54 20.14
C MET A 592 -9.21 16.21 21.52
N ASN A 593 -9.07 17.10 22.51
CA ASN A 593 -9.68 16.90 23.82
C ASN A 593 -11.21 16.85 23.73
N ALA A 594 -11.82 17.78 22.98
CA ALA A 594 -13.27 17.78 22.78
C ALA A 594 -13.76 16.54 22.02
N ALA A 595 -13.02 16.09 21.00
CA ALA A 595 -13.30 14.85 20.27
C ALA A 595 -13.18 13.63 21.19
N ASN A 596 -12.14 13.54 22.00
CA ASN A 596 -11.93 12.44 22.95
C ASN A 596 -13.04 12.36 24.00
N LEU A 597 -13.52 13.49 24.52
CA LEU A 597 -14.67 13.52 25.43
C LEU A 597 -15.94 12.98 24.78
N LYS A 598 -16.23 13.36 23.52
CA LYS A 598 -17.39 12.83 22.77
C LYS A 598 -17.23 11.35 22.44
N ILE A 599 -16.03 10.91 22.06
CA ILE A 599 -15.70 9.51 21.84
C ILE A 599 -15.95 8.73 23.13
N GLU A 600 -15.46 9.21 24.28
CA GLU A 600 -15.66 8.58 25.58
C GLU A 600 -17.15 8.50 25.94
N GLU A 601 -17.91 9.57 25.77
CA GLU A 601 -19.36 9.59 26.01
C GLU A 601 -20.11 8.53 25.19
N LEU A 602 -19.76 8.38 23.91
CA LEU A 602 -20.40 7.42 23.01
C LEU A 602 -19.92 5.97 23.21
N THR A 603 -18.67 5.78 23.64
CA THR A 603 -18.02 4.46 23.69
C THR A 603 -17.95 3.85 25.10
N ALA A 604 -17.99 4.64 26.17
CA ALA A 604 -17.82 4.15 27.54
C ALA A 604 -18.80 3.02 27.88
N ASP A 605 -20.07 3.18 27.50
CA ASP A 605 -21.09 2.16 27.75
C ASP A 605 -21.00 0.95 26.82
N LEU A 606 -20.44 1.12 25.60
CA LEU A 606 -20.15 -0.02 24.72
C LEU A 606 -18.99 -0.85 25.27
N VAL A 607 -17.94 -0.19 25.78
CA VAL A 607 -16.79 -0.86 26.37
C VAL A 607 -17.17 -1.60 27.65
N LYS A 608 -18.12 -1.07 28.44
CA LYS A 608 -18.69 -1.80 29.60
C LYS A 608 -19.37 -3.12 29.23
N ILE A 609 -19.80 -3.31 27.98
CA ILE A 609 -20.38 -4.57 27.50
C ILE A 609 -19.29 -5.64 27.28
N LEU A 610 -18.02 -5.21 27.09
CA LEU A 610 -16.89 -6.11 26.90
C LEU A 610 -16.33 -6.68 28.22
N ALA A 611 -16.49 -5.91 29.31
CA ALA A 611 -16.11 -6.29 30.67
C ALA A 611 -17.05 -7.36 31.22
#